data_AF-A0A6I1QWY0-F1
#
_entry.id   AF-A0A6I1QWY0-F1
#
_cell.length_a   1.000
_cell.length_b   1.000
_cell.length_c   1.000
_cell.angle_alpha   90.00
_cell.angle_beta   90.00
_cell.angle_gamma   90.00
#
_symmetry.space_group_name_H-M   'P 1'
#
loop_
_entity.id
_entity.type
_entity.pdbx_description
1 polymer ?
#
loop_
_entity_poly.entity_id
_entity_poly.type
_entity_poly.pdbx_seq_one_letter_code
_entity_poly.pdbx_strand_id
1 'polypeptide(L)' 'MFGTPDRCVKMLRDVADLGIEYVLFLVSLGDMEHGKIIRSMDLLAGEVLPRLEPAPGPPPAELGDWRAV' A
#
# COMPACT_ATOMS: atom_id res chain seq x y z
N MET A 1 8.03 3.99 -1.14
CA MET A 1 7.52 5.14 -1.93
C MET A 1 7.37 6.33 -1.00
N PHE A 2 7.69 7.55 -1.46
CA PHE A 2 7.59 8.77 -0.64
C PHE A 2 7.08 9.95 -1.49
N GLY A 3 6.22 10.78 -0.92
CA GLY A 3 5.75 12.00 -1.57
C GLY A 3 4.26 12.29 -1.32
N THR A 4 3.66 13.07 -2.22
CA THR A 4 2.23 13.39 -2.23
C THR A 4 1.40 12.20 -2.73
N PRO A 5 0.09 12.16 -2.44
CA PRO A 5 -0.82 11.15 -2.98
C PRO A 5 -0.73 11.02 -4.51
N ASP A 6 -0.67 12.12 -5.25
CA ASP A 6 -0.57 12.12 -6.72
C ASP A 6 0.70 11.42 -7.23
N ARG A 7 1.83 11.66 -6.55
CA ARG A 7 3.10 11.01 -6.88
C ARG A 7 3.02 9.51 -6.60
N CYS A 8 2.40 9.13 -5.49
CA CYS A 8 2.21 7.72 -5.14
C CYS A 8 1.32 7.00 -6.17
N VAL A 9 0.21 7.60 -6.59
CA VAL A 9 -0.66 7.01 -7.63
C VAL A 9 0.11 6.82 -8.93
N LYS A 10 0.87 7.83 -9.37
CA LYS A 10 1.70 7.71 -10.57
C LYS A 10 2.68 6.54 -10.46
N MET A 11 3.43 6.45 -9.36
CA MET A 11 4.39 5.37 -9.15
C MET A 11 3.73 3.98 -9.11
N LEU A 12 2.53 3.87 -8.53
CA LEU A 12 1.79 2.61 -8.49
C LEU A 12 1.27 2.19 -9.87
N ARG A 13 0.86 3.15 -10.70
CA ARG A 13 0.48 2.87 -12.10
C ARG A 13 1.69 2.45 -12.93
N ASP A 14 2.82 3.15 -12.79
CA ASP A 14 4.07 2.78 -13.45
C ASP A 14 4.50 1.35 -13.06
N VAL A 15 4.26 0.93 -11.82
CA VAL A 15 4.51 -0.44 -11.33
C VAL A 15 3.48 -1.44 -11.89
N ALA A 16 2.19 -1.08 -11.93
CA ALA A 16 1.14 -1.93 -12.49
C ALA A 16 1.33 -2.17 -14.00
N ASP A 17 1.81 -1.17 -14.74
CA ASP A 17 2.11 -1.27 -16.17
C ASP A 17 3.23 -2.29 -16.47
N LEU A 18 4.03 -2.66 -15.47
CA LEU A 18 5.02 -3.75 -15.55
C LEU A 18 4.42 -5.14 -15.29
N GLY A 19 3.10 -5.23 -15.08
CA GLY A 19 2.39 -6.48 -14.76
C GLY A 19 2.47 -6.89 -13.28
N ILE A 20 2.82 -5.96 -12.38
CA ILE A 20 2.90 -6.23 -10.93
C ILE A 20 1.52 -6.07 -10.30
N GLU A 21 1.00 -7.15 -9.72
CA GLU A 21 -0.34 -7.18 -9.12
C GLU A 21 -0.35 -6.87 -7.61
N TYR A 22 0.71 -7.23 -6.90
CA TYR A 22 0.82 -7.08 -5.45
C TYR A 22 2.05 -6.28 -5.07
N VAL A 23 1.85 -5.27 -4.22
CA VAL A 23 2.92 -4.45 -3.67
C VAL A 23 2.85 -4.44 -2.15
N LEU A 24 3.99 -4.64 -1.49
CA LEU A 24 4.09 -4.49 -0.05
C LEU A 24 4.47 -3.05 0.28
N PHE A 25 3.69 -2.41 1.15
CA PHE A 25 3.95 -1.05 1.62
C PHE A 25 4.57 -1.07 3.02
N LEU A 26 5.88 -0.85 3.10
CA LEU A 26 6.58 -0.67 4.38
C LEU A 26 6.52 0.81 4.80
N VAL A 27 5.66 1.12 5.77
CA VAL A 27 5.46 2.49 6.29
C VAL A 27 6.22 2.77 7.57
N SER A 28 6.47 1.74 8.37
CA SER A 28 7.23 1.84 9.62
C SER A 28 8.70 1.60 9.31
N LEU A 29 9.48 2.68 9.24
CA LEU A 29 10.91 2.62 8.94
C LEU A 29 11.71 3.32 10.04
N GLY A 30 12.56 2.56 10.73
CA GLY A 30 13.41 3.08 11.80
C GLY A 30 12.59 3.63 12.97
N ASP A 31 13.04 4.75 13.52
CA ASP A 31 12.41 5.44 14.66
C ASP A 31 11.35 6.46 14.20
N MET A 32 10.51 6.09 13.25
CA MET A 32 9.46 6.98 12.78
C MET A 32 8.36 7.13 13.82
N GLU A 33 8.04 8.37 14.16
CA GLU A 33 6.98 8.70 15.11
C GLU A 33 5.64 8.07 14.68
N HIS A 34 4.96 7.42 15.64
CA HIS A 34 3.79 6.60 15.38
C HIS A 34 2.64 7.37 14.70
N GLY A 35 2.36 8.61 15.14
CA GLY A 35 1.34 9.47 14.55
C GLY A 35 1.59 9.76 13.07
N LYS A 36 2.85 9.93 12.66
CA LYS A 36 3.21 10.07 11.24
C LYS A 36 2.95 8.80 10.43
N ILE A 37 3.18 7.63 11.03
CA ILE A 37 2.86 6.34 10.40
C ILE A 37 1.36 6.24 10.16
N ILE A 38 0.55 6.47 11.19
CA ILE A 38 -0.92 6.40 11.11
C ILE A 38 -1.46 7.40 10.08
N ARG A 39 -1.00 8.65 10.12
CA ARG A 39 -1.40 9.66 9.13
C ARG A 39 -1.05 9.24 7.69
N SER A 40 0.07 8.56 7.49
CA SER A 40 0.46 8.07 6.16
C SER A 40 -0.46 6.95 5.69
N MET A 41 -0.90 6.08 6.59
CA MET A 41 -1.89 5.05 6.30
C MET A 41 -3.25 5.66 5.95
N ASP A 42 -3.70 6.69 6.68
CA ASP A 42 -4.94 7.39 6.39
C ASP A 42 -4.93 8.03 4.99
N LEU A 43 -3.82 8.69 4.63
CA LEU A 43 -3.65 9.28 3.29
C LEU A 43 -3.63 8.21 2.20
N LEU A 44 -2.96 7.08 2.44
CA LEU A 44 -2.93 5.96 1.50
C LEU A 44 -4.35 5.42 1.26
N ALA A 45 -5.10 5.14 2.32
CA ALA A 45 -6.45 4.58 2.24
C ALA A 45 -7.47 5.57 1.67
N GLY A 46 -7.40 6.85 2.06
CA GLY A 46 -8.37 7.86 1.67
C GLY A 46 -8.11 8.50 0.31
N GLU A 47 -6.86 8.68 -0.09
CA GLU A 47 -6.52 9.45 -1.29
C GLU A 47 -5.85 8.64 -2.40
N VAL A 48 -5.11 7.58 -2.07
CA VAL A 48 -4.32 6.84 -3.06
C VAL A 48 -5.09 5.62 -3.58
N LEU A 49 -5.47 4.70 -2.69
CA LEU A 49 -6.13 3.45 -3.07
C LEU A 49 -7.42 3.64 -3.89
N PRO A 50 -8.31 4.60 -3.59
CA PRO A 50 -9.54 4.80 -4.37
C PRO A 50 -9.29 5.24 -5.82
N ARG A 51 -8.09 5.73 -6.14
CA ARG A 51 -7.70 6.18 -7.49
C ARG A 51 -7.03 5.08 -8.32
N LEU A 52 -6.82 3.91 -7.72
CA LEU A 52 -6.35 2.70 -8.36
C LEU A 52 -7.59 1.83 -8.60
N GLU A 53 -7.85 1.46 -9.85
CA GLU A 53 -8.94 0.52 -10.11
C GLU A 53 -8.61 -0.80 -9.39
N PRO A 54 -9.57 -1.44 -8.70
CA PRO A 54 -9.34 -2.78 -8.21
C PRO A 54 -9.22 -3.69 -9.42
N ALA A 55 -8.01 -4.20 -9.68
CA ALA A 55 -7.90 -5.43 -10.46
C ALA A 55 -8.73 -6.50 -9.72
N PRO A 56 -9.57 -7.30 -10.42
CA PRO A 56 -10.22 -8.44 -9.82
C PRO A 56 -9.17 -9.51 -9.53
N GLY A 57 -8.41 -9.33 -8.46
CA GLY A 57 -7.49 -10.32 -7.94
C GLY A 57 -8.25 -11.37 -7.11
N PRO A 58 -7.81 -12.64 -7.12
CA PRO A 58 -8.32 -13.60 -6.15
C PRO A 58 -8.05 -13.09 -4.73
N PRO A 59 -8.95 -13.36 -3.75
CA PRO A 59 -8.68 -13.02 -2.36
C PRO A 59 -7.33 -13.64 -1.96
N PRO A 60 -6.52 -12.94 -1.14
CA PRO A 60 -5.27 -13.48 -0.64
C PRO A 60 -5.55 -14.87 -0.06
N ALA A 61 -4.85 -15.89 -0.57
CA ALA A 61 -4.90 -17.23 0.02
C ALA A 61 -4.72 -17.06 1.53
N GLU A 62 -5.67 -17.58 2.30
CA GLU A 62 -5.82 -17.32 3.74
C GLU A 62 -4.45 -17.21 4.39
N LEU A 63 -4.11 -16.01 4.88
CA LEU A 63 -2.94 -15.82 5.72
C LEU A 63 -3.17 -16.75 6.91
N GLY A 64 -2.52 -17.92 6.88
CA GLY A 64 -2.62 -18.91 7.94
C GLY A 64 -2.39 -18.23 9.28
N ASP A 65 -3.08 -18.73 10.31
CA ASP A 65 -3.11 -18.11 11.64
C ASP A 65 -1.70 -17.73 12.12
N TRP A 66 -1.38 -16.44 11.99
CA TRP A 66 -0.06 -15.91 12.34
C TRP A 66 0.22 -15.99 13.85
N ARG A 67 -0.79 -16.34 14.65
CA ARG A 67 -0.64 -16.65 16.08
C ARG A 67 -0.07 -18.05 16.33
N ALA A 68 0.11 -18.87 15.29
CA ALA A 68 0.61 -20.23 15.39
C ALA A 68 2.14 -20.36 15.13
N VAL A 69 2.88 -19.25 15.07
CA VAL A 69 4.36 -19.20 14.94
C VAL A 69 5.01 -18.48 16.11
#